data_AF-A0A4R1L8G3-F1
#
_entry.id   AF-A0A4R1L8G3-F1
#
_cell.length_a   1.000
_cell.length_b   1.000
_cell.length_c   1.000
_cell.angle_alpha   90.00
_cell.angle_beta   90.00
_cell.angle_gamma   90.00
#
_symmetry.space_group_name_H-M   'P 1'
#
loop_
_entity.id
_entity.type
_entity.pdbx_description
1 polymer ?
#
loop_
_entity_poly.entity_id
_entity_poly.type
_entity_poly.pdbx_seq_one_letter_code
_entity_poly.pdbx_strand_id
1 'polypeptide(L)'
;MSNIRPPQVEGPLQGAVLVLLQFDVCESIRLDQLRELIREHQVASLKSHHPAPGYIRYQRPPVVEPLETLVLESGERLAGEIKYYDYGVLSVVFQLPFAGEWQDLLQLASRWVWDIDFAAQATELVRRRLERVGSALVKPYSSWLSEDYLIFQIQHAPHADSISELIQHHGPSIAKVVRGDMGRLAESEINEVLRSRISYYETDLAVIGWNAAFIYDNASDAETAIQLLEYANSQLLEFRHYDNLLTRELENVYKLLDKDTGVLARWRMARSATRLHTVLLDVQELTEHADNAIKFLSDMFSARFYKLAASKVGVPDYKDLVTKKVQTAEELYRFMVDQFNQSRAFFLEVTVVIILAIELVYLFRGKLL
;
A
#
# COMPACT_ATOMS: atom_id res chain seq x y z
N MET A 1 59.39 -3.31 -13.06
CA MET A 1 58.32 -3.86 -13.92
C MET A 1 57.03 -3.18 -13.49
N SER A 2 56.59 -2.20 -14.29
CA SER A 2 55.40 -1.40 -14.03
C SER A 2 54.17 -2.26 -14.36
N ASN A 3 53.35 -2.57 -13.36
CA ASN A 3 52.03 -3.16 -13.57
C ASN A 3 51.08 -2.04 -14.00
N ILE A 4 51.04 -1.79 -15.30
CA ILE A 4 50.03 -0.95 -15.93
C ILE A 4 48.72 -1.72 -15.85
N ARG A 5 47.83 -1.32 -14.92
CA ARG A 5 46.41 -1.71 -14.99
C ARG A 5 45.90 -1.30 -16.38
N PRO A 6 45.19 -2.18 -17.11
CA PRO A 6 44.58 -1.78 -18.37
C PRO A 6 43.62 -0.59 -18.11
N PRO A 7 43.43 0.33 -19.08
CA PRO A 7 42.49 1.43 -18.92
C PRO A 7 41.10 0.87 -18.59
N GLN A 8 40.56 1.26 -17.44
CA GLN A 8 39.16 0.98 -17.08
C GLN A 8 38.29 1.63 -18.16
N VAL A 9 37.54 0.80 -18.88
CA VAL A 9 36.69 1.23 -20.00
C VAL A 9 35.57 2.10 -19.43
N GLU A 10 35.50 3.35 -19.90
CA GLU A 10 34.36 4.26 -19.71
C GLU A 10 33.10 3.59 -20.27
N GLY A 11 32.33 2.93 -19.38
CA GLY A 11 31.08 2.26 -19.74
C GLY A 11 29.89 3.05 -19.22
N PRO A 12 28.78 3.15 -20.00
CA PRO A 12 27.55 3.78 -19.52
C PRO A 12 26.99 3.00 -18.33
N LEU A 13 26.19 3.68 -17.49
CA LEU A 13 25.35 3.01 -16.51
C LEU A 13 24.47 1.98 -17.22
N GLN A 14 24.31 0.81 -16.60
CA GLN A 14 23.42 -0.24 -17.11
C GLN A 14 22.50 -0.72 -16.00
N GLY A 15 21.23 -0.92 -16.33
CA GLY A 15 20.24 -1.42 -15.40
C GLY A 15 18.83 -1.32 -15.94
N ALA A 16 17.87 -1.03 -15.06
CA ALA A 16 16.49 -0.83 -15.42
C ALA A 16 15.81 0.20 -14.51
N VAL A 17 14.82 0.90 -15.05
CA VAL A 17 13.89 1.72 -14.28
C VAL A 17 12.56 0.99 -14.21
N LEU A 18 12.09 0.74 -12.99
CA LEU A 18 10.83 0.08 -12.73
C LEU A 18 9.83 1.11 -12.21
N VAL A 19 8.60 1.02 -12.71
CA VAL A 19 7.43 1.72 -12.20
C VAL A 19 6.56 0.68 -11.52
N LEU A 20 6.46 0.76 -10.20
CA LEU A 20 5.57 -0.05 -9.40
C LEU A 20 4.28 0.74 -9.19
N LEU A 21 3.15 0.17 -9.59
CA LEU A 21 1.82 0.75 -9.40
C LEU A 21 0.96 -0.23 -8.65
N GLN A 22 0.38 0.18 -7.53
CA GLN A 22 -0.53 -0.67 -6.76
C GLN A 22 -1.93 -0.09 -6.76
N PHE A 23 -2.92 -0.94 -6.93
CA PHE A 23 -4.34 -0.58 -6.97
C PHE A 23 -5.11 -1.41 -5.96
N ASP A 24 -5.90 -0.74 -5.14
CA ASP A 24 -6.85 -1.39 -4.25
C ASP A 24 -8.21 -1.45 -4.94
N VAL A 25 -8.62 -2.65 -5.35
CA VAL A 25 -9.72 -2.84 -6.31
C VAL A 25 -10.94 -3.56 -5.75
N CYS A 26 -10.81 -4.30 -4.64
CA CYS A 26 -11.89 -5.08 -4.04
C CYS A 26 -11.54 -5.54 -2.61
N GLU A 27 -12.48 -6.12 -1.87
CA GLU A 27 -12.19 -6.62 -0.51
C GLU A 27 -11.29 -7.87 -0.53
N SER A 28 -11.45 -8.76 -1.52
CA SER A 28 -10.56 -9.91 -1.68
C SER A 28 -10.65 -10.52 -3.07
N ILE A 29 -9.59 -11.23 -3.48
CA ILE A 29 -9.51 -11.94 -4.75
C ILE A 29 -9.43 -13.44 -4.48
N ARG A 30 -10.35 -14.20 -5.08
CA ARG A 30 -10.32 -15.66 -5.06
C ARG A 30 -9.24 -16.18 -6.02
N LEU A 31 -8.00 -16.28 -5.53
CA LEU A 31 -6.84 -16.64 -6.35
C LEU A 31 -6.97 -17.98 -7.07
N ASP A 32 -7.65 -18.97 -6.49
CA ASP A 32 -7.83 -20.28 -7.13
C ASP A 32 -8.74 -20.17 -8.36
N GLN A 33 -9.87 -19.47 -8.23
CA GLN A 33 -10.76 -19.18 -9.34
C GLN A 33 -10.08 -18.30 -10.40
N LEU A 34 -9.28 -17.33 -9.97
CA LEU A 34 -8.50 -16.48 -10.86
C LEU A 34 -7.53 -17.31 -11.72
N ARG A 35 -6.82 -18.28 -11.13
CA ARG A 35 -5.92 -19.18 -11.86
C ARG A 35 -6.65 -20.00 -12.91
N GLU A 36 -7.84 -20.48 -12.60
CA GLU A 36 -8.69 -21.21 -13.55
C GLU A 36 -9.10 -20.31 -14.72
N LEU A 37 -9.63 -19.11 -14.43
CA LEU A 37 -10.01 -18.14 -15.45
C LEU A 37 -8.84 -17.78 -16.36
N ILE A 38 -7.66 -17.48 -15.80
CA ILE A 38 -6.48 -17.14 -16.62
C ILE A 38 -6.06 -18.31 -17.52
N ARG A 39 -6.08 -19.54 -17.01
CA ARG A 39 -5.77 -20.75 -17.82
C ARG A 39 -6.77 -20.97 -18.94
N GLU A 40 -8.06 -20.76 -18.69
CA GLU A 40 -9.12 -20.90 -19.70
C GLU A 40 -8.97 -19.87 -20.83
N HIS A 41 -8.50 -18.67 -20.51
CA HIS A 41 -8.30 -17.60 -21.49
C HIS A 41 -6.93 -17.67 -22.22
N GLN A 42 -5.97 -18.45 -21.73
CA GLN A 42 -4.64 -18.64 -22.33
C GLN A 42 -4.48 -20.03 -22.97
N VAL A 43 -4.97 -20.21 -24.20
CA VAL A 43 -4.84 -21.48 -24.97
C VAL A 43 -3.46 -21.66 -25.63
N ALA A 44 -2.56 -20.67 -25.60
CA ALA A 44 -1.21 -20.86 -26.15
C ALA A 44 -0.17 -19.98 -25.46
N SER A 45 0.83 -20.64 -24.89
CA SER A 45 2.18 -20.13 -24.57
C SER A 45 2.29 -18.91 -23.64
N LEU A 46 2.86 -19.12 -22.46
CA LEU A 46 4.24 -18.68 -22.13
C LEU A 46 4.63 -19.26 -20.77
N LYS A 47 5.85 -19.78 -20.67
CA LYS A 47 6.43 -20.27 -19.43
C LYS A 47 6.52 -19.09 -18.45
N SER A 48 5.83 -19.22 -17.32
CA SER A 48 5.97 -18.35 -16.16
C SER A 48 7.46 -18.25 -15.80
N HIS A 49 8.04 -17.06 -15.92
CA HIS A 49 9.39 -16.83 -15.42
C HIS A 49 9.28 -16.61 -13.90
N HIS A 50 9.98 -17.48 -13.18
CA HIS A 50 10.36 -17.44 -11.76
C HIS A 50 9.26 -17.75 -10.71
N PRO A 51 9.44 -18.79 -9.87
CA PRO A 51 8.77 -18.85 -8.57
C PRO A 51 9.26 -17.69 -7.71
N ALA A 52 8.39 -17.14 -6.86
CA ALA A 52 8.77 -16.14 -5.87
C ALA A 52 10.07 -16.56 -5.15
N PRO A 53 11.10 -15.70 -5.07
CA PRO A 53 12.26 -15.92 -4.23
C PRO A 53 11.82 -16.27 -2.81
N GLY A 54 12.53 -17.20 -2.16
CA GLY A 54 12.11 -17.82 -0.90
C GLY A 54 12.10 -16.92 0.35
N TYR A 55 12.25 -15.59 0.21
CA TYR A 55 12.49 -14.67 1.31
C TYR A 55 11.22 -14.05 1.90
N ILE A 56 10.19 -13.82 1.07
CA ILE A 56 8.83 -13.50 1.54
C ILE A 56 8.00 -14.77 1.46
N ARG A 57 7.72 -15.39 2.61
CA ARG A 57 6.84 -16.55 2.68
C ARG A 57 5.39 -16.10 2.65
N TYR A 58 4.87 -15.89 1.45
CA TYR A 58 3.42 -15.70 1.26
C TYR A 58 2.69 -16.94 1.76
N GLN A 59 1.66 -16.75 2.60
CA GLN A 59 0.74 -17.84 2.95
C GLN A 59 -0.03 -18.29 1.69
N ARG A 60 -0.35 -17.34 0.81
CA ARG A 60 -0.94 -17.57 -0.51
C ARG A 60 -0.17 -16.76 -1.56
N PRO A 61 0.65 -17.39 -2.42
CA PRO A 61 1.44 -16.66 -3.40
C PRO A 61 0.52 -15.94 -4.39
N PRO A 62 0.87 -14.71 -4.81
CA PRO A 62 0.07 -13.97 -5.78
C PRO A 62 0.03 -14.71 -7.12
N VAL A 63 -1.01 -14.43 -7.90
CA VAL A 63 -1.08 -14.87 -9.29
C VAL A 63 -0.39 -13.82 -10.15
N VAL A 64 0.49 -14.21 -11.07
CA VAL A 64 1.26 -13.29 -11.92
C VAL A 64 0.89 -13.53 -13.38
N GLU A 65 0.62 -12.45 -14.11
CA GLU A 65 0.34 -12.47 -15.55
C GLU A 65 1.18 -11.40 -16.27
N PRO A 66 1.74 -11.68 -17.47
CA PRO A 66 2.30 -10.63 -18.30
C PRO A 66 1.24 -9.62 -18.72
N LEU A 67 1.59 -8.34 -18.71
CA LEU A 67 0.74 -7.24 -19.16
C LEU A 67 1.19 -6.74 -20.54
N GLU A 68 0.27 -6.09 -21.25
CA GLU A 68 0.57 -5.41 -22.51
C GLU A 68 1.68 -4.36 -22.30
N THR A 69 2.59 -4.24 -23.27
CA THR A 69 3.65 -3.22 -23.24
C THR A 69 3.03 -1.82 -23.18
N LEU A 70 3.36 -1.06 -22.14
CA LEU A 70 2.98 0.34 -22.04
C LEU A 70 3.91 1.17 -22.93
N VAL A 71 3.33 2.01 -23.79
CA VAL A 71 4.09 2.93 -24.65
C VAL A 71 3.78 4.35 -24.20
N LEU A 72 4.81 5.07 -23.75
CA LEU A 72 4.68 6.46 -23.33
C LEU A 72 4.65 7.39 -24.56
N GLU A 73 4.13 8.60 -24.40
CA GLU A 73 4.06 9.59 -25.49
C GLU A 73 5.43 9.96 -26.06
N SER A 74 6.46 9.88 -25.22
CA SER A 74 7.87 10.07 -25.58
C SER A 74 8.52 8.89 -26.31
N GLY A 75 7.80 7.77 -26.46
CA GLY A 75 8.20 6.62 -27.27
C GLY A 75 8.86 5.46 -26.51
N GLU A 76 9.10 5.60 -25.20
CA GLU A 76 9.58 4.50 -24.36
C GLU A 76 8.56 3.37 -24.31
N ARG A 77 9.08 2.13 -24.33
CA ARG A 77 8.28 0.91 -24.35
C ARG A 77 8.60 0.10 -23.11
N LEU A 78 7.65 0.01 -22.19
CA LEU A 78 7.84 -0.63 -20.91
C LEU A 78 7.18 -2.01 -20.92
N ALA A 79 7.97 -3.04 -20.62
CA ALA A 79 7.42 -4.39 -20.42
C ALA A 79 6.65 -4.41 -19.10
N GLY A 80 5.42 -4.93 -19.11
CA GLY A 80 4.56 -4.93 -17.94
C GLY A 80 4.28 -6.33 -17.42
N GLU A 81 4.13 -6.45 -16.11
CA GLU A 81 3.51 -7.59 -15.45
C GLU A 81 2.48 -7.11 -14.44
N ILE A 82 1.48 -7.95 -14.14
CA ILE A 82 0.47 -7.72 -13.12
C ILE A 82 0.43 -8.89 -12.14
N LYS A 83 0.43 -8.56 -10.86
CA LYS A 83 0.34 -9.49 -9.73
C LYS A 83 -0.97 -9.26 -8.99
N TYR A 84 -1.67 -10.35 -8.69
CA TYR A 84 -2.95 -10.35 -7.98
C TYR A 84 -2.74 -10.92 -6.59
N TYR A 85 -3.01 -10.12 -5.56
CA TYR A 85 -2.96 -10.54 -4.17
C TYR A 85 -4.36 -10.90 -3.65
N ASP A 86 -4.43 -11.84 -2.72
CA ASP A 86 -5.70 -12.34 -2.18
C ASP A 86 -6.46 -11.31 -1.36
N TYR A 87 -5.74 -10.34 -0.76
CA TYR A 87 -6.29 -9.23 0.00
C TYR A 87 -6.77 -8.04 -0.86
N GLY A 88 -7.03 -8.24 -2.16
CA GLY A 88 -7.72 -7.22 -2.97
C GLY A 88 -6.83 -6.21 -3.69
N VAL A 89 -5.51 -6.29 -3.49
CA VAL A 89 -4.52 -5.42 -4.14
C VAL A 89 -4.01 -6.05 -5.43
N LEU A 90 -3.87 -5.20 -6.45
CA LEU A 90 -3.14 -5.50 -7.68
C LEU A 90 -1.84 -4.72 -7.68
N SER A 91 -0.75 -5.37 -8.10
CA SER A 91 0.53 -4.72 -8.33
C SER A 91 0.90 -4.84 -9.79
N VAL A 92 1.07 -3.71 -10.47
CA VAL A 92 1.52 -3.61 -11.85
C VAL A 92 2.95 -3.11 -11.83
N VAL A 93 3.85 -3.88 -12.43
CA VAL A 93 5.27 -3.51 -12.56
C VAL A 93 5.56 -3.29 -14.03
N PHE A 94 5.94 -2.07 -14.38
CA PHE A 94 6.48 -1.74 -15.69
C PHE A 94 7.98 -1.57 -15.62
N GLN A 95 8.71 -2.14 -16.58
CA GLN A 95 10.17 -2.09 -16.62
C GLN A 95 10.66 -1.50 -17.94
N LEU A 96 11.57 -0.52 -17.82
CA LEU A 96 12.36 0.02 -18.93
C LEU A 96 13.84 -0.34 -18.73
N PRO A 97 14.45 -1.16 -19.60
CA PRO A 97 15.90 -1.32 -19.62
C PRO A 97 16.57 0.03 -19.84
N PHE A 98 17.60 0.33 -19.05
CA PHE A 98 18.31 1.59 -19.08
C PHE A 98 19.79 1.37 -19.41
N ALA A 99 20.29 2.15 -20.36
CA ALA A 99 21.71 2.29 -20.66
C ALA A 99 22.00 3.75 -21.01
N GLY A 100 22.89 4.40 -20.28
CA GLY A 100 23.21 5.82 -20.50
C GLY A 100 24.13 6.40 -19.44
N GLU A 101 24.32 7.71 -19.47
CA GLU A 101 25.13 8.43 -18.49
C GLU A 101 24.29 8.80 -17.25
N TRP A 102 24.96 9.22 -16.17
CA TRP A 102 24.28 9.76 -14.98
C TRP A 102 23.33 10.91 -15.31
N GLN A 103 23.70 11.75 -16.28
CA GLN A 103 22.87 12.87 -16.71
C GLN A 103 21.55 12.41 -17.36
N ASP A 104 21.59 11.30 -18.11
CA ASP A 104 20.41 10.72 -18.74
C ASP A 104 19.48 10.11 -17.68
N LEU A 105 20.05 9.43 -16.68
CA LEU A 105 19.29 8.87 -15.56
C LEU A 105 18.59 9.98 -14.74
N LEU A 106 19.29 11.09 -14.51
CA LEU A 106 18.75 12.24 -13.79
C LEU A 106 17.58 12.88 -14.55
N GLN A 107 17.74 13.11 -15.86
CA GLN A 107 16.65 13.63 -16.70
C GLN A 107 15.45 12.69 -16.70
N LEU A 108 15.70 11.38 -16.85
CA LEU A 108 14.65 10.37 -16.79
C LEU A 108 13.92 10.40 -15.45
N ALA A 109 14.66 10.40 -14.33
CA ALA A 109 14.10 10.44 -12.98
C ALA A 109 13.25 11.68 -12.75
N SER A 110 13.75 12.87 -13.12
CA SER A 110 13.00 14.11 -12.90
C SER A 110 11.65 14.15 -13.60
N ARG A 111 11.60 13.64 -14.83
CA ARG A 111 10.37 13.56 -15.61
C ARG A 111 9.43 12.48 -15.10
N TRP A 112 9.96 11.30 -14.78
CA TRP A 112 9.12 10.16 -14.40
C TRP A 112 8.52 10.31 -13.01
N VAL A 113 9.25 10.92 -12.06
CA VAL A 113 8.76 11.10 -10.68
C VAL A 113 7.65 12.14 -10.59
N TRP A 114 7.64 13.17 -11.45
CA TRP A 114 6.74 14.31 -11.29
C TRP A 114 5.86 14.65 -12.49
N ASP A 115 6.31 14.37 -13.73
CA ASP A 115 5.60 14.82 -14.94
C ASP A 115 4.67 13.75 -15.53
N ILE A 116 4.85 12.47 -15.16
CA ILE A 116 4.10 11.35 -15.73
C ILE A 116 3.16 10.74 -14.70
N ASP A 117 1.85 10.78 -14.98
CA ASP A 117 0.84 10.05 -14.21
C ASP A 117 0.73 8.60 -14.70
N PHE A 118 1.62 7.75 -14.19
CA PHE A 118 1.65 6.33 -14.54
C PHE A 118 0.38 5.60 -14.06
N ALA A 119 -0.19 6.00 -12.92
CA ALA A 119 -1.41 5.40 -12.38
C ALA A 119 -2.59 5.60 -13.34
N ALA A 120 -2.76 6.80 -13.90
CA ALA A 120 -3.79 7.07 -14.91
C ALA A 120 -3.61 6.23 -16.18
N GLN A 121 -2.38 6.11 -16.68
CA GLN A 121 -2.07 5.29 -17.87
C GLN A 121 -2.35 3.81 -17.65
N ALA A 122 -1.99 3.29 -16.47
CA ALA A 122 -2.18 1.89 -16.13
C ALA A 122 -3.63 1.53 -15.76
N THR A 123 -4.41 2.48 -15.22
CA THR A 123 -5.79 2.23 -14.77
C THR A 123 -6.64 1.61 -15.87
N GLU A 124 -6.51 2.09 -17.10
CA GLU A 124 -7.31 1.60 -18.23
C GLU A 124 -6.88 0.19 -18.67
N LEU A 125 -5.57 -0.12 -18.61
CA LEU A 125 -5.06 -1.48 -18.81
C LEU A 125 -5.58 -2.44 -17.73
N VAL A 126 -5.54 -2.02 -16.47
CA VAL A 126 -6.00 -2.81 -15.31
C VAL A 126 -7.51 -3.05 -15.37
N ARG A 127 -8.32 -2.04 -15.73
CA ARG A 127 -9.77 -2.19 -15.92
C ARG A 127 -10.13 -3.26 -16.93
N ARG A 128 -9.53 -3.23 -18.12
CA ARG A 128 -9.75 -4.25 -19.15
C ARG A 128 -9.36 -5.66 -18.69
N ARG A 129 -8.32 -5.77 -17.86
CA ARG A 129 -7.92 -7.06 -17.26
C ARG A 129 -8.94 -7.54 -16.25
N LEU A 130 -9.41 -6.66 -15.36
CA LEU A 130 -10.41 -6.99 -14.34
C LEU A 130 -11.77 -7.37 -14.90
N GLU A 131 -12.19 -6.81 -16.04
CA GLU A 131 -13.43 -7.21 -16.73
C GLU A 131 -13.44 -8.70 -17.06
N ARG A 132 -12.28 -9.29 -17.41
CA ARG A 132 -12.15 -10.72 -17.76
C ARG A 132 -12.15 -11.63 -16.55
N VAL A 133 -11.76 -11.12 -15.38
CA VAL A 133 -11.60 -11.90 -14.14
C VAL A 133 -12.59 -11.49 -13.04
N GLY A 134 -13.61 -10.70 -13.39
CA GLY A 134 -14.53 -10.08 -12.44
C GLY A 134 -15.24 -11.06 -11.51
N SER A 135 -15.50 -12.29 -11.95
CA SER A 135 -16.12 -13.32 -11.12
C SER A 135 -15.23 -13.83 -9.97
N ALA A 136 -13.92 -13.57 -10.01
CA ALA A 136 -12.99 -13.88 -8.92
C ALA A 136 -12.90 -12.75 -7.87
N LEU A 137 -13.42 -11.56 -8.17
CA LEU A 137 -13.37 -10.40 -7.27
C LEU A 137 -14.55 -10.44 -6.27
N VAL A 138 -14.26 -10.18 -5.00
CA VAL A 138 -15.26 -10.09 -3.94
C VAL A 138 -15.51 -8.62 -3.62
N LYS A 139 -16.74 -8.15 -3.87
CA LYS A 139 -17.17 -6.75 -3.70
C LYS A 139 -16.19 -5.74 -4.34
N PRO A 140 -16.10 -5.73 -5.68
CA PRO A 140 -15.24 -4.78 -6.38
C PRO A 140 -15.65 -3.33 -6.10
N TYR A 141 -14.65 -2.46 -5.96
CA TYR A 141 -14.83 -1.04 -5.72
C TYR A 141 -15.04 -0.27 -7.03
N SER A 142 -15.87 0.78 -6.99
CA SER A 142 -16.13 1.65 -8.15
C SER A 142 -15.03 2.69 -8.39
N SER A 143 -14.28 3.05 -7.35
CA SER A 143 -13.13 3.93 -7.38
C SER A 143 -11.97 3.24 -6.68
N TRP A 144 -10.78 3.33 -7.23
CA TRP A 144 -9.60 2.67 -6.68
C TRP A 144 -8.67 3.70 -6.05
N LEU A 145 -8.09 3.32 -4.92
CA LEU A 145 -6.91 3.99 -4.42
C LEU A 145 -5.69 3.42 -5.17
N SER A 146 -4.71 4.27 -5.46
CA SER A 146 -3.47 3.83 -6.08
C SER A 146 -2.25 4.45 -5.42
N GLU A 147 -1.15 3.71 -5.46
CA GLU A 147 0.20 4.18 -5.14
C GLU A 147 1.14 3.92 -6.31
N ASP A 148 2.04 4.86 -6.56
CA ASP A 148 3.11 4.74 -7.53
C ASP A 148 4.48 4.92 -6.87
N TYR A 149 5.42 4.05 -7.24
CA TYR A 149 6.76 4.06 -6.69
C TYR A 149 7.78 3.70 -7.77
N LEU A 150 8.84 4.48 -7.88
CA LEU A 150 9.88 4.29 -8.89
C LEU A 150 11.11 3.60 -8.31
N ILE A 151 11.67 2.65 -9.05
CA ILE A 151 12.90 1.97 -8.64
C ILE A 151 13.93 2.11 -9.76
N PHE A 152 15.00 2.83 -9.46
CA PHE A 152 16.15 3.00 -10.35
C PHE A 152 17.17 1.93 -9.98
N GLN A 153 17.13 0.81 -10.70
CA GLN A 153 18.02 -0.33 -10.49
C GLN A 153 19.22 -0.21 -11.43
N ILE A 154 20.42 -0.12 -10.87
CA ILE A 154 21.69 -0.01 -11.59
C ILE A 154 22.55 -1.24 -11.26
N GLN A 155 23.02 -1.94 -12.28
CA GLN A 155 23.85 -3.14 -12.18
C GLN A 155 25.32 -2.82 -12.33
N HIS A 156 25.62 -1.81 -13.14
CA HIS A 156 26.98 -1.41 -13.44
C HIS A 156 27.06 0.11 -13.47
N ALA A 157 28.06 0.65 -12.76
CA ALA A 157 28.42 2.04 -12.83
C ALA A 157 29.93 2.21 -13.04
N PRO A 158 30.36 3.16 -13.89
CA PRO A 158 31.77 3.46 -14.06
C PRO A 158 32.36 4.01 -12.75
N HIS A 159 33.62 3.66 -12.46
CA HIS A 159 34.37 4.12 -11.28
C HIS A 159 33.72 3.81 -9.92
N ALA A 160 32.94 2.73 -9.84
CA ALA A 160 32.33 2.23 -8.61
C ALA A 160 32.92 0.86 -8.24
N ASP A 161 34.23 0.80 -7.97
CA ASP A 161 34.89 -0.45 -7.53
C ASP A 161 34.45 -0.84 -6.11
N SER A 162 33.93 0.12 -5.33
CA SER A 162 33.25 -0.10 -4.05
C SER A 162 32.05 0.83 -3.84
N ILE A 163 31.12 0.45 -2.96
CA ILE A 163 29.98 1.30 -2.59
C ILE A 163 30.42 2.60 -1.90
N SER A 164 31.55 2.60 -1.19
CA SER A 164 32.08 3.81 -0.58
C SER A 164 32.51 4.84 -1.62
N GLU A 165 33.16 4.40 -2.70
CA GLU A 165 33.53 5.25 -3.82
C GLU A 165 32.30 5.73 -4.60
N LEU A 166 31.33 4.84 -4.83
CA LEU A 166 30.05 5.20 -5.47
C LEU A 166 29.35 6.34 -4.72
N ILE A 167 29.26 6.25 -3.39
CA ILE A 167 28.63 7.29 -2.57
C ILE A 167 29.48 8.57 -2.56
N GLN A 168 30.81 8.45 -2.48
CA GLN A 168 31.69 9.62 -2.45
C GLN A 168 31.62 10.42 -3.75
N HIS A 169 31.61 9.74 -4.91
CA HIS A 169 31.62 10.39 -6.22
C HIS A 169 30.22 10.73 -6.74
N HIS A 170 29.22 9.87 -6.46
CA HIS A 170 27.89 9.97 -7.06
C HIS A 170 26.77 10.15 -6.04
N GLY A 171 27.06 10.30 -4.74
CA GLY A 171 26.06 10.54 -3.70
C GLY A 171 25.08 11.69 -4.01
N PRO A 172 25.55 12.87 -4.47
CA PRO A 172 24.65 13.95 -4.89
C PRO A 172 23.76 13.56 -6.08
N SER A 173 24.27 12.80 -7.05
CA SER A 173 23.48 12.31 -8.20
C SER A 173 22.44 11.29 -7.76
N ILE A 174 22.81 10.33 -6.91
CA ILE A 174 21.88 9.35 -6.33
C ILE A 174 20.76 10.08 -5.57
N ALA A 175 21.08 11.08 -4.76
CA ALA A 175 20.09 11.85 -4.03
C ALA A 175 19.10 12.56 -4.96
N LYS A 176 19.59 13.14 -6.07
CA LYS A 176 18.74 13.76 -7.09
C LYS A 176 17.85 12.75 -7.83
N VAL A 177 18.36 11.57 -8.17
CA VAL A 177 17.57 10.48 -8.77
C VAL A 177 16.43 10.09 -7.84
N VAL A 178 16.73 9.84 -6.55
CA VAL A 178 15.73 9.45 -5.54
C VAL A 178 14.70 10.55 -5.27
N ARG A 179 15.08 11.83 -5.39
CA ARG A 179 14.16 12.97 -5.26
C ARG A 179 13.39 13.28 -6.55
N GLY A 180 13.86 12.83 -7.70
CA GLY A 180 13.37 13.28 -9.00
C GLY A 180 13.63 14.78 -9.24
N ASP A 181 14.73 15.35 -8.75
CA ASP A 181 15.01 16.79 -8.89
C ASP A 181 16.37 17.03 -9.58
N MET A 182 16.35 17.85 -10.63
CA MET A 182 17.55 18.27 -11.36
C MET A 182 18.30 19.41 -10.67
N GLY A 183 17.60 20.15 -9.82
CA GLY A 183 18.11 21.31 -9.08
C GLY A 183 19.33 20.99 -8.23
N ARG A 184 20.03 22.04 -7.81
CA ARG A 184 21.15 21.87 -6.87
C ARG A 184 20.59 21.68 -5.47
N LEU A 185 20.53 20.42 -5.03
CA LEU A 185 20.13 20.08 -3.67
C LEU A 185 21.10 20.68 -2.63
N ALA A 186 20.54 21.12 -1.51
CA ALA A 186 21.33 21.51 -0.34
C ALA A 186 22.07 20.29 0.24
N GLU A 187 23.20 20.51 0.89
CA GLU A 187 23.96 19.42 1.52
C GLU A 187 23.14 18.68 2.59
N SER A 188 22.26 19.39 3.32
CA SER A 188 21.33 18.78 4.27
C SER A 188 20.36 17.80 3.61
N GLU A 189 19.85 18.15 2.42
CA GLU A 189 18.94 17.29 1.65
C GLU A 189 19.65 16.05 1.13
N ILE A 190 20.86 16.22 0.57
CA ILE A 190 21.68 15.09 0.12
C ILE A 190 21.96 14.15 1.29
N ASN A 191 22.33 14.69 2.45
CA ASN A 191 22.61 13.91 3.64
C ASN A 191 21.35 13.22 4.20
N GLU A 192 20.17 13.85 4.14
CA GLU A 192 18.91 13.22 4.56
C GLU A 192 18.59 12.00 3.69
N VAL A 193 18.69 12.14 2.36
CA VAL A 193 18.44 11.04 1.43
C VAL A 193 19.45 9.91 1.67
N LEU A 194 20.75 10.22 1.71
CA LEU A 194 21.80 9.23 1.89
C LEU A 194 21.84 8.58 3.28
N ARG A 195 21.21 9.16 4.31
CA ARG A 195 21.00 8.50 5.62
C ARG A 195 20.07 7.29 5.50
N SER A 196 19.22 7.27 4.48
CA SER A 196 18.26 6.21 4.19
C SER A 196 18.88 5.11 3.32
N ARG A 197 20.20 4.92 3.45
CA ARG A 197 20.95 3.90 2.74
C ARG A 197 21.07 2.61 3.55
N ILE A 198 21.04 1.48 2.86
CA ILE A 198 21.25 0.17 3.45
C ILE A 198 21.99 -0.73 2.46
N SER A 199 22.90 -1.55 2.97
CA SER A 199 23.74 -2.49 2.21
C SER A 199 23.89 -3.78 3.02
N TYR A 200 23.90 -4.93 2.36
CA TYR A 200 24.19 -6.22 2.98
C TYR A 200 25.66 -6.61 2.82
N TYR A 201 26.20 -6.41 1.63
CA TYR A 201 27.58 -6.58 1.22
C TYR A 201 28.28 -5.22 1.00
N GLU A 202 29.57 -5.24 0.70
CA GLU A 202 30.32 -4.02 0.34
C GLU A 202 30.07 -3.58 -1.12
N THR A 203 29.26 -4.35 -1.86
CA THR A 203 29.02 -4.24 -3.29
C THR A 203 27.56 -3.92 -3.65
N ASP A 204 26.64 -3.95 -2.69
CA ASP A 204 25.23 -3.61 -2.88
C ASP A 204 24.86 -2.32 -2.14
N LEU A 205 23.89 -1.59 -2.66
CA LEU A 205 23.39 -0.37 -2.03
C LEU A 205 21.94 -0.16 -2.39
N ALA A 206 21.09 0.06 -1.42
CA ALA A 206 19.77 0.64 -1.62
C ALA A 206 19.69 1.99 -0.91
N VAL A 207 19.20 3.02 -1.60
CA VAL A 207 18.86 4.33 -1.03
C VAL A 207 17.37 4.53 -1.24
N ILE A 208 16.61 4.54 -0.14
CA ILE A 208 15.16 4.49 -0.17
C ILE A 208 14.59 5.88 0.14
N GLY A 209 13.82 6.42 -0.79
CA GLY A 209 13.07 7.66 -0.65
C GLY A 209 11.56 7.43 -0.56
N TRP A 210 10.83 8.54 -0.53
CA TRP A 210 9.38 8.55 -0.37
C TRP A 210 8.63 8.08 -1.64
N ASN A 211 9.00 8.56 -2.83
CA ASN A 211 8.39 8.17 -4.11
C ASN A 211 9.30 7.29 -4.98
N ALA A 212 10.57 7.16 -4.61
CA ALA A 212 11.52 6.41 -5.40
C ALA A 212 12.65 5.78 -4.56
N ALA A 213 13.23 4.71 -5.07
CA ALA A 213 14.45 4.11 -4.55
C ALA A 213 15.52 4.02 -5.63
N PHE A 214 16.78 4.11 -5.21
CA PHE A 214 17.94 3.76 -6.02
C PHE A 214 18.52 2.45 -5.48
N ILE A 215 18.69 1.46 -6.35
CA ILE A 215 19.26 0.16 -6.01
C ILE A 215 20.47 -0.08 -6.90
N TYR A 216 21.64 -0.24 -6.30
CA TYR A 216 22.84 -0.73 -6.95
C TYR A 216 23.06 -2.17 -6.54
N ASP A 217 22.72 -3.10 -7.42
CA ASP A 217 22.93 -4.54 -7.23
C ASP A 217 22.76 -5.26 -8.58
N ASN A 218 23.19 -6.52 -8.66
CA ASN A 218 22.89 -7.35 -9.81
C ASN A 218 21.37 -7.64 -9.91
N ALA A 219 20.91 -7.99 -11.11
CA ALA A 219 19.48 -8.13 -11.38
C ALA A 219 18.78 -9.21 -10.52
N SER A 220 19.45 -10.33 -10.23
CA SER A 220 18.85 -11.42 -9.44
C SER A 220 18.77 -11.07 -7.95
N ASP A 221 19.77 -10.37 -7.43
CA ASP A 221 19.84 -10.05 -6.00
C ASP A 221 18.96 -8.84 -5.65
N ALA A 222 18.82 -7.89 -6.60
CA ALA A 222 17.89 -6.76 -6.49
C ALA A 222 16.41 -7.17 -6.38
N GLU A 223 16.04 -8.37 -6.84
CA GLU A 223 14.65 -8.84 -6.84
C GLU A 223 14.04 -8.85 -5.43
N THR A 224 14.84 -9.24 -4.43
CA THR A 224 14.38 -9.26 -3.03
C THR A 224 14.10 -7.86 -2.52
N ALA A 225 15.00 -6.90 -2.82
CA ALA A 225 14.81 -5.50 -2.42
C ALA A 225 13.58 -4.89 -3.10
N ILE A 226 13.36 -5.17 -4.39
CA ILE A 226 12.17 -4.74 -5.14
C ILE A 226 10.89 -5.29 -4.51
N GLN A 227 10.86 -6.58 -4.16
CA GLN A 227 9.69 -7.19 -3.51
C GLN A 227 9.40 -6.62 -2.13
N LEU A 228 10.43 -6.27 -1.35
CA LEU A 228 10.25 -5.62 -0.05
C LEU A 228 9.72 -4.19 -0.19
N LEU A 229 10.16 -3.45 -1.20
CA LEU A 229 9.60 -2.14 -1.54
C LEU A 229 8.15 -2.26 -2.00
N GLU A 230 7.85 -3.25 -2.85
CA GLU A 230 6.50 -3.57 -3.28
C GLU A 230 5.58 -3.90 -2.11
N TYR A 231 6.06 -4.70 -1.17
CA TYR A 231 5.31 -5.03 0.03
C TYR A 231 5.10 -3.81 0.95
N ALA A 232 6.11 -2.97 1.13
CA ALA A 232 5.99 -1.75 1.92
C ALA A 232 4.94 -0.77 1.34
N ASN A 233 4.92 -0.59 0.02
CA ASN A 233 3.91 0.23 -0.66
C ASN A 233 2.51 -0.40 -0.56
N SER A 234 2.40 -1.74 -0.60
CA SER A 234 1.11 -2.41 -0.43
C SER A 234 0.51 -2.12 0.95
N GLN A 235 1.35 -2.15 1.98
CA GLN A 235 0.94 -1.85 3.35
C GLN A 235 0.52 -0.38 3.50
N LEU A 236 1.22 0.55 2.83
CA LEU A 236 0.79 1.96 2.78
C LEU A 236 -0.60 2.08 2.17
N LEU A 237 -0.83 1.43 1.02
CA LEU A 237 -2.10 1.44 0.32
C LEU A 237 -3.24 0.89 1.19
N GLU A 238 -3.00 -0.22 1.90
CA GLU A 238 -3.97 -0.79 2.86
C GLU A 238 -4.31 0.19 4.00
N PHE A 239 -3.31 0.79 4.65
CA PHE A 239 -3.59 1.76 5.72
C PHE A 239 -4.34 2.99 5.20
N ARG A 240 -4.03 3.47 3.99
CA ARG A 240 -4.79 4.55 3.36
C ARG A 240 -6.22 4.16 3.01
N HIS A 241 -6.46 2.91 2.61
CA HIS A 241 -7.82 2.40 2.40
C HIS A 241 -8.61 2.49 3.71
N TYR A 242 -8.07 1.94 4.79
CA TYR A 242 -8.75 1.93 6.09
C TYR A 242 -8.91 3.34 6.68
N ASP A 243 -7.95 4.23 6.45
CA ASP A 243 -8.08 5.64 6.82
C ASP A 243 -9.30 6.28 6.15
N ASN A 244 -9.48 6.05 4.85
CA ASN A 244 -10.63 6.53 4.08
C ASN A 244 -11.94 5.87 4.53
N LEU A 245 -11.94 4.56 4.76
CA LEU A 245 -13.10 3.81 5.24
C LEU A 245 -13.57 4.32 6.60
N LEU A 246 -12.66 4.44 7.56
CA LEU A 246 -12.96 4.96 8.90
C LEU A 246 -13.45 6.39 8.85
N THR A 247 -12.86 7.26 8.02
CA THR A 247 -13.35 8.64 7.82
C THR A 247 -14.81 8.66 7.41
N ARG A 248 -15.15 7.87 6.39
CA ARG A 248 -16.52 7.79 5.86
C ARG A 248 -17.50 7.25 6.90
N GLU A 249 -17.12 6.21 7.63
CA GLU A 249 -17.99 5.64 8.67
C GLU A 249 -18.17 6.61 9.86
N LEU A 250 -17.11 7.28 10.32
CA LEU A 250 -17.19 8.30 11.37
C LEU A 250 -18.11 9.45 10.95
N GLU A 251 -17.94 10.01 9.75
CA GLU A 251 -18.83 11.06 9.22
C GLU A 251 -20.29 10.62 9.17
N ASN A 252 -20.55 9.37 8.78
CA ASN A 252 -21.91 8.82 8.76
C ASN A 252 -22.52 8.74 10.15
N VAL A 253 -21.73 8.34 11.16
CA VAL A 253 -22.20 8.30 12.55
C VAL A 253 -22.46 9.70 13.10
N TYR A 254 -21.59 10.67 12.84
CA TYR A 254 -21.83 12.07 13.24
C TYR A 254 -23.10 12.64 12.62
N LYS A 255 -23.35 12.41 11.32
CA LYS A 255 -24.60 12.82 10.65
C LYS A 255 -25.86 12.19 11.24
N LEU A 256 -25.74 10.99 11.84
CA LEU A 256 -26.84 10.32 12.55
C LEU A 256 -27.05 10.87 13.96
N LEU A 257 -25.98 11.29 14.64
CA LEU A 257 -26.06 11.96 15.94
C LEU A 257 -26.71 13.34 15.84
N ASP A 258 -26.45 14.07 14.76
CA ASP A 258 -27.03 15.40 14.52
C ASP A 258 -28.53 15.37 14.16
N LYS A 259 -29.09 14.21 13.80
CA LYS A 259 -30.49 14.06 13.37
C LYS A 259 -31.35 13.32 14.40
N ASP A 260 -32.09 14.10 15.19
CA ASP A 260 -33.26 13.79 16.03
C ASP A 260 -33.29 12.48 16.88
N THR A 261 -33.62 12.63 18.16
CA THR A 261 -33.66 11.62 19.22
C THR A 261 -34.87 10.65 19.19
N GLY A 262 -35.36 10.31 18.00
CA GLY A 262 -36.51 9.42 17.82
C GLY A 262 -36.23 7.92 18.08
N VAL A 263 -37.28 7.11 18.28
CA VAL A 263 -37.17 5.63 18.40
C VAL A 263 -36.58 4.99 17.13
N LEU A 264 -36.87 5.59 15.96
CA LEU A 264 -36.39 5.15 14.65
C LEU A 264 -34.90 5.51 14.43
N ALA A 265 -34.45 6.65 14.96
CA ALA A 265 -33.03 7.01 15.01
C ALA A 265 -32.23 6.05 15.91
N ARG A 266 -32.81 5.61 17.03
CA ARG A 266 -32.21 4.61 17.94
C ARG A 266 -32.04 3.23 17.31
N TRP A 267 -33.00 2.75 16.50
CA TRP A 267 -32.83 1.51 15.75
C TRP A 267 -31.76 1.62 14.63
N ARG A 268 -31.59 2.81 14.05
CA ARG A 268 -30.50 3.09 13.10
C ARG A 268 -29.13 3.15 13.79
N MET A 269 -29.06 3.65 15.04
CA MET A 269 -27.84 3.63 15.84
C MET A 269 -27.36 2.20 16.13
N ALA A 270 -28.27 1.27 16.48
CA ALA A 270 -27.89 -0.12 16.75
C ALA A 270 -27.24 -0.80 15.53
N ARG A 271 -27.76 -0.59 14.30
CA ARG A 271 -27.13 -1.13 13.07
C ARG A 271 -25.77 -0.47 12.76
N SER A 272 -25.66 0.83 13.03
CA SER A 272 -24.43 1.59 12.80
C SER A 272 -23.33 1.14 13.77
N ALA A 273 -23.70 0.80 15.01
CA ALA A 273 -22.80 0.21 15.99
C ALA A 273 -22.27 -1.17 15.54
N THR A 274 -23.11 -2.03 14.96
CA THR A 274 -22.66 -3.31 14.37
C THR A 274 -21.67 -3.10 13.22
N ARG A 275 -21.93 -2.13 12.33
CA ARG A 275 -21.05 -1.82 11.20
C ARG A 275 -19.69 -1.27 11.65
N LEU A 276 -19.70 -0.39 12.65
CA LEU A 276 -18.47 0.14 13.25
C LEU A 276 -17.67 -0.97 13.92
N HIS A 277 -18.33 -1.90 14.62
CA HIS A 277 -17.67 -3.04 15.23
C HIS A 277 -17.00 -3.97 14.20
N THR A 278 -17.64 -4.24 13.05
CA THR A 278 -17.00 -5.00 11.97
C THR A 278 -15.74 -4.32 11.46
N VAL A 279 -15.81 -3.01 11.15
CA VAL A 279 -14.63 -2.26 10.69
C VAL A 279 -13.52 -2.22 11.75
N LEU A 280 -13.88 -2.12 13.02
CA LEU A 280 -12.92 -2.18 14.13
C LEU A 280 -12.19 -3.53 14.19
N LEU A 281 -12.91 -4.64 14.01
CA LEU A 281 -12.30 -5.99 13.99
C LEU A 281 -11.37 -6.15 12.77
N ASP A 282 -11.80 -5.71 11.60
CA ASP A 282 -10.99 -5.81 10.37
C ASP A 282 -9.69 -4.98 10.48
N VAL A 283 -9.75 -3.78 11.06
CA VAL A 283 -8.56 -2.94 11.28
C VAL A 283 -7.65 -3.52 12.35
N GLN A 284 -8.20 -4.08 13.43
CA GLN A 284 -7.40 -4.76 14.45
C GLN A 284 -6.64 -5.94 13.85
N GLU A 285 -7.30 -6.77 13.03
CA GLU A 285 -6.67 -7.86 12.30
C GLU A 285 -5.55 -7.35 11.37
N LEU A 286 -5.79 -6.28 10.60
CA LEU A 286 -4.74 -5.69 9.76
C LEU A 286 -3.54 -5.20 10.59
N THR A 287 -3.78 -4.47 11.68
CA THR A 287 -2.68 -3.95 12.51
C THR A 287 -1.86 -5.10 13.12
N GLU A 288 -2.50 -6.20 13.50
CA GLU A 288 -1.82 -7.41 13.96
C GLU A 288 -1.02 -8.06 12.82
N HIS A 289 -1.57 -8.17 11.61
CA HIS A 289 -0.85 -8.71 10.45
C HIS A 289 0.34 -7.83 10.05
N ALA A 290 0.18 -6.51 10.03
CA ALA A 290 1.25 -5.55 9.72
C ALA A 290 2.39 -5.62 10.75
N ASP A 291 2.06 -5.75 12.04
CA ASP A 291 3.07 -5.92 13.09
C ASP A 291 3.70 -7.33 13.07
N ASN A 292 2.98 -8.34 12.58
CA ASN A 292 3.48 -9.69 12.39
C ASN A 292 4.23 -9.89 11.07
N ALA A 293 4.09 -8.99 10.09
CA ALA A 293 4.73 -9.06 8.78
C ALA A 293 6.25 -9.24 8.87
N ILE A 294 6.87 -8.60 9.86
CA ILE A 294 8.30 -8.69 10.14
C ILE A 294 8.72 -10.12 10.52
N LYS A 295 7.83 -10.93 11.11
CA LYS A 295 8.10 -12.34 11.46
C LYS A 295 8.19 -13.26 10.24
N PHE A 296 7.62 -12.83 9.10
CA PHE A 296 7.66 -13.58 7.84
C PHE A 296 8.89 -13.28 6.98
N LEU A 297 9.69 -12.29 7.38
CA LEU A 297 10.94 -11.97 6.71
C LEU A 297 11.99 -13.00 7.13
N SER A 298 12.59 -13.64 6.13
CA SER A 298 13.40 -14.85 6.32
C SER A 298 14.77 -14.61 6.98
N ASP A 299 15.18 -13.35 7.14
CA ASP A 299 16.46 -12.95 7.71
C ASP A 299 16.45 -11.53 8.30
N MET A 300 17.49 -11.20 9.07
CA MET A 300 17.62 -9.92 9.77
C MET A 300 17.82 -8.72 8.82
N PHE A 301 18.46 -8.92 7.67
CA PHE A 301 18.69 -7.84 6.71
C PHE A 301 17.38 -7.43 6.04
N SER A 302 16.61 -8.40 5.55
CA SER A 302 15.27 -8.20 4.99
C SER A 302 14.36 -7.46 5.97
N ALA A 303 14.41 -7.80 7.26
CA ALA A 303 13.68 -7.08 8.32
C ALA A 303 14.11 -5.61 8.47
N ARG A 304 15.42 -5.33 8.43
CA ARG A 304 15.94 -3.95 8.50
C ARG A 304 15.60 -3.16 7.23
N PHE A 305 15.71 -3.79 6.07
CA PHE A 305 15.37 -3.20 4.78
C PHE A 305 13.89 -2.82 4.75
N TYR A 306 12.99 -3.76 5.06
CA TYR A 306 11.56 -3.51 5.10
C TYR A 306 11.22 -2.39 6.09
N LYS A 307 11.80 -2.40 7.30
CA LYS A 307 11.56 -1.35 8.29
C LYS A 307 11.96 0.03 7.78
N LEU A 308 13.10 0.12 7.08
CA LEU A 308 13.55 1.36 6.45
C LEU A 308 12.61 1.77 5.32
N ALA A 309 12.22 0.84 4.45
CA ALA A 309 11.29 1.07 3.35
C ALA A 309 9.94 1.58 3.84
N ALA A 310 9.28 0.84 4.73
CA ALA A 310 8.00 1.20 5.33
C ALA A 310 8.05 2.59 5.99
N SER A 311 9.13 2.89 6.72
CA SER A 311 9.32 4.20 7.33
C SER A 311 9.51 5.32 6.31
N LYS A 312 10.11 5.05 5.15
CA LYS A 312 10.42 6.06 4.13
C LYS A 312 9.25 6.34 3.20
N VAL A 313 8.41 5.34 2.93
CA VAL A 313 7.18 5.51 2.13
C VAL A 313 6.00 6.03 2.98
N GLY A 314 6.13 6.10 4.31
CA GLY A 314 5.12 6.70 5.19
C GLY A 314 4.09 5.74 5.78
N VAL A 315 4.36 4.43 5.80
CA VAL A 315 3.47 3.43 6.44
C VAL A 315 3.15 3.80 7.90
N PRO A 316 4.13 4.18 8.75
CA PRO A 316 3.85 4.49 10.16
C PRO A 316 2.89 5.68 10.33
N ASP A 317 2.98 6.70 9.47
CA ASP A 317 2.17 7.91 9.57
C ASP A 317 0.68 7.58 9.38
N TYR A 318 0.36 6.77 8.37
CA TYR A 318 -1.01 6.32 8.14
C TYR A 318 -1.47 5.29 9.16
N LYS A 319 -0.59 4.40 9.64
CA LYS A 319 -0.90 3.48 10.73
C LYS A 319 -1.34 4.24 12.00
N ASP A 320 -0.62 5.30 12.35
CA ASP A 320 -0.93 6.13 13.52
C ASP A 320 -2.26 6.89 13.35
N LEU A 321 -2.56 7.38 12.14
CA LEU A 321 -3.85 8.01 11.83
C LEU A 321 -5.02 7.02 11.97
N VAL A 322 -4.87 5.82 11.40
CA VAL A 322 -5.87 4.74 11.51
C VAL A 322 -6.07 4.35 12.97
N THR A 323 -5.00 4.18 13.74
CA THR A 323 -5.06 3.82 15.17
C THR A 323 -5.84 4.86 15.97
N LYS A 324 -5.61 6.16 15.73
CA LYS A 324 -6.38 7.23 16.38
C LYS A 324 -7.86 7.20 15.99
N LYS A 325 -8.17 6.98 14.70
CA LYS A 325 -9.55 6.86 14.20
C LYS A 325 -10.29 5.67 14.79
N VAL A 326 -9.61 4.53 14.95
CA VAL A 326 -10.12 3.33 15.65
C VAL A 326 -10.49 3.66 17.09
N GLN A 327 -9.62 4.35 17.84
CA GLN A 327 -9.92 4.75 19.21
C GLN A 327 -11.15 5.67 19.29
N THR A 328 -11.26 6.67 18.40
CA THR A 328 -12.44 7.53 18.31
C THR A 328 -13.70 6.73 17.96
N ALA A 329 -13.61 5.78 17.04
CA ALA A 329 -14.71 4.89 16.68
C ALA A 329 -15.16 4.01 17.86
N GLU A 330 -14.23 3.47 18.65
CA GLU A 330 -14.56 2.70 19.86
C GLU A 330 -15.29 3.55 20.91
N GLU A 331 -14.84 4.78 21.15
CA GLU A 331 -15.50 5.72 22.06
C GLU A 331 -16.93 6.03 21.61
N LEU A 332 -17.11 6.28 20.31
CA LEU A 332 -18.40 6.57 19.71
C LEU A 332 -19.34 5.36 19.77
N TYR A 333 -18.82 4.16 19.52
CA TYR A 333 -19.54 2.91 19.69
C TYR A 333 -20.04 2.75 21.13
N ARG A 334 -19.17 2.92 22.13
CA ARG A 334 -19.54 2.82 23.55
C ARG A 334 -20.62 3.84 23.90
N PHE A 335 -20.45 5.10 23.48
CA PHE A 335 -21.47 6.14 23.68
C PHE A 335 -22.84 5.75 23.09
N MET A 336 -22.86 5.21 21.87
CA MET A 336 -24.10 4.77 21.22
C MET A 336 -24.76 3.59 21.95
N VAL A 337 -23.97 2.62 22.42
CA VAL A 337 -24.47 1.48 23.20
C VAL A 337 -25.02 1.93 24.55
N ASP A 338 -24.35 2.87 25.22
CA ASP A 338 -24.80 3.43 26.50
C ASP A 338 -26.11 4.21 26.34
N GLN A 339 -26.24 5.04 25.30
CA GLN A 339 -27.50 5.73 24.97
C GLN A 339 -28.65 4.74 24.70
N PHE A 340 -28.36 3.63 24.04
CA PHE A 340 -29.34 2.57 23.79
C PHE A 340 -29.76 1.86 25.10
N ASN A 341 -28.81 1.53 25.98
CA ASN A 341 -29.08 0.90 27.27
C ASN A 341 -29.83 1.83 28.24
N GLN A 342 -29.45 3.10 28.30
CA GLN A 342 -30.13 4.12 29.10
C GLN A 342 -31.58 4.33 28.62
N SER A 343 -31.83 4.24 27.31
CA SER A 343 -33.20 4.27 26.76
C SER A 343 -34.04 3.06 27.20
N ARG A 344 -33.46 1.85 27.30
CA ARG A 344 -34.18 0.69 27.83
C ARG A 344 -34.53 0.86 29.31
N ALA A 345 -33.62 1.44 30.09
CA ALA A 345 -33.86 1.78 31.49
C ALA A 345 -34.99 2.82 31.63
N PHE A 346 -34.97 3.89 30.82
CA PHE A 346 -36.02 4.91 30.80
C PHE A 346 -37.39 4.35 30.38
N PHE A 347 -37.45 3.46 29.40
CA PHE A 347 -38.72 2.85 28.98
C PHE A 347 -39.29 1.94 30.08
N LEU A 348 -38.42 1.21 30.79
CA LEU A 348 -38.80 0.45 31.99
C LEU A 348 -39.35 1.37 33.08
N GLU A 349 -38.68 2.49 33.34
CA GLU A 349 -39.09 3.49 34.33
C GLU A 349 -40.45 4.11 33.97
N VAL A 350 -40.65 4.54 32.73
CA VAL A 350 -41.94 5.06 32.24
C VAL A 350 -43.02 3.99 32.28
N THR A 351 -42.71 2.73 31.94
CA THR A 351 -43.69 1.64 32.02
C THR A 351 -44.13 1.39 33.46
N VAL A 352 -43.21 1.41 34.42
CA VAL A 352 -43.53 1.32 35.86
C VAL A 352 -44.41 2.50 36.27
N VAL A 353 -44.06 3.72 35.88
CA VAL A 353 -44.87 4.92 36.18
C VAL A 353 -46.27 4.84 35.57
N ILE A 354 -46.40 4.34 34.34
CA ILE A 354 -47.70 4.15 33.67
C ILE A 354 -48.53 3.08 34.39
N ILE A 355 -47.94 1.94 34.75
CA ILE A 355 -48.61 0.88 35.53
C ILE A 355 -49.13 1.46 36.85
N LEU A 356 -48.27 2.20 37.55
CA LEU A 356 -48.60 2.80 38.85
C LEU A 356 -49.69 3.88 38.71
N ALA A 357 -49.66 4.68 37.65
CA ALA A 357 -50.71 5.66 37.34
C ALA A 357 -52.05 4.99 37.01
N ILE A 358 -52.05 3.89 36.24
CA ILE A 358 -53.25 3.12 35.93
C ILE A 358 -53.85 2.52 37.22
N GLU A 359 -53.02 1.92 38.07
CA GLU A 359 -53.45 1.38 39.37
C GLU A 359 -54.05 2.48 40.25
N LEU A 360 -53.42 3.66 40.31
CA LEU A 360 -53.89 4.79 41.10
C LEU A 360 -55.26 5.27 40.60
N VAL A 361 -55.44 5.41 39.29
CA VAL A 361 -56.73 5.79 38.69
C VAL A 361 -57.81 4.75 39.00
N TYR A 362 -57.47 3.45 38.95
CA TYR A 362 -58.40 2.37 39.28
C TYR A 362 -58.76 2.36 40.77
N LEU A 363 -57.79 2.62 41.64
CA LEU A 363 -57.97 2.73 43.09
C LEU A 363 -58.89 3.91 43.46
N PHE A 364 -58.72 5.06 42.81
CA PHE A 364 -59.55 6.25 43.06
C PHE A 364 -60.93 6.17 42.40
N ARG A 365 -61.08 5.49 41.26
CA ARG A 365 -62.40 5.21 40.67
C ARG A 365 -63.15 4.05 41.36
N GLY A 366 -62.44 3.19 42.08
CA GLY A 366 -62.99 2.05 42.82
C GLY A 366 -63.59 2.38 44.20
N LYS A 367 -63.58 3.65 44.62
CA LYS A 367 -64.28 4.11 45.84
C LYS A 367 -65.35 5.14 45.50
N LEU A 368 -66.39 4.69 44.81
CA LEU A 368 -67.67 5.38 44.68
C LEU A 368 -68.76 4.33 44.42
N LEU A 369 -68.96 3.45 45.40
CA LEU A 369 -70.20 2.70 45.63
C LEU A 369 -70.40 2.56 47.14
#